data_AF-A0A7W4W0H1-F1
#
_entry.id   AF-A0A7W4W0H1-F1
#
_cell.length_a   1.000
_cell.length_b   1.000
_cell.length_c   1.000
_cell.angle_alpha   90.00
_cell.angle_beta   90.00
_cell.angle_gamma   90.00
#
_symmetry.space_group_name_H-M   'P 1'
#
loop_
_entity.id
_entity.type
_entity.pdbx_description
1 polymer ?
#
loop_
_entity_poly.entity_id
_entity_poly.type
_entity_poly.pdbx_seq_one_letter_code
_entity_poly.pdbx_strand_id
1 'polypeptide(L)'
;MTNEVAIELTLGELSLDELTALTRHAEATDLDLVVLTGEDALLDPWTTAVWLAGRTERIRIATGRPGSPLPAVAAKALASAEALSGGRVLVADPAFVRLPARSTDDVDGHAPAVHAARRERRLAHRRPGIAYDDLPASLAATAVEPGDPAYRGASSTYLRGGSPGLVLRPRSATEVAHAVAFARGHRDLPLGVRSGGHGVSGRSTNDGGLVVDVGALDEVEVIDEEHHLVRIGPGARWKDVAAVLDGHGWAIGSGDYGGVGVGGLATAGGIGFLSRKHGLTIDQLRAVELVLADGSRVRASREERPDLFWAVRGAGANLGIVTAFEFEASEVDLVGWAQLVVVVSDLADGLRRFGEVASGAPRDTTVFLVTGRPQRDQAVLQLYGMVESADPEVVIERLTPFAEIGALARQQVVLARYADVMAIAADVGPEGHRGYGEPVTRSAYAPRLTPELAADTAALLDTGLVHFFQLRTMGGAIADVPADATAFAHRTPDFQVTAMGADRTGLDAAWDALAPHFDGLYLSFETDPRPERLHDAFPPPTLARLREIKRRYDPENLFRDNFNIDPQEGPHD
;
A
#
# COMPACT_ATOMS: atom_id res chain seq x y z
N MET A 1 23.64 -14.94 21.23
CA MET A 1 23.75 -16.22 20.49
C MET A 1 22.50 -16.31 19.65
N THR A 2 22.62 -16.49 18.34
CA THR A 2 21.46 -16.61 17.44
C THR A 2 20.80 -17.96 17.69
N ASN A 3 19.56 -17.95 18.19
CA ASN A 3 18.74 -19.15 18.41
C ASN A 3 18.14 -19.65 17.09
N GLU A 4 18.92 -19.66 16.01
CA GLU A 4 18.47 -20.13 14.69
C GLU A 4 18.89 -21.60 14.54
N VAL A 5 17.89 -22.48 14.41
CA VAL A 5 18.09 -23.92 14.15
C VAL A 5 18.00 -24.13 12.64
N ALA A 6 19.01 -24.77 12.06
CA ALA A 6 19.08 -25.05 10.64
C ALA A 6 19.22 -26.54 10.39
N ILE A 7 18.60 -27.01 9.31
CA ILE A 7 18.88 -28.36 8.82
C ILE A 7 20.14 -28.33 7.97
N GLU A 8 21.11 -29.17 8.33
CA GLU A 8 22.34 -29.33 7.59
C GLU A 8 22.20 -30.45 6.55
N LEU A 9 22.43 -30.09 5.28
CA LEU A 9 22.44 -31.01 4.15
C LEU A 9 23.86 -31.07 3.56
N THR A 10 24.46 -32.26 3.52
CA THR A 10 25.83 -32.47 3.05
C THR A 10 25.87 -32.75 1.55
N LEU A 11 26.58 -31.92 0.80
CA LEU A 11 26.91 -32.13 -0.61
C LEU A 11 27.85 -33.32 -0.77
N GLY A 12 27.69 -34.08 -1.85
CA GLY A 12 28.43 -35.33 -2.10
C GLY A 12 27.88 -36.55 -1.36
N GLU A 13 26.99 -36.37 -0.38
CA GLU A 13 26.25 -37.46 0.29
C GLU A 13 24.82 -37.63 -0.23
N LEU A 14 24.26 -36.58 -0.82
CA LEU A 14 22.88 -36.51 -1.30
C LEU A 14 22.85 -36.09 -2.76
N SER A 15 21.98 -36.70 -3.57
CA SER A 15 21.71 -36.27 -4.94
C SER A 15 20.94 -34.93 -4.97
N LEU A 16 20.96 -34.25 -6.12
CA LEU A 16 20.25 -32.98 -6.29
C LEU A 16 18.73 -33.11 -6.07
N ASP A 17 18.15 -34.26 -6.44
CA ASP A 17 16.72 -34.55 -6.24
C ASP A 17 16.41 -34.76 -4.75
N GLU A 18 17.27 -35.46 -4.01
CA GLU A 18 17.14 -35.64 -2.56
C GLU A 18 17.29 -34.31 -1.82
N LEU A 19 18.29 -33.49 -2.18
CA LEU A 19 18.45 -32.14 -1.65
C LEU A 19 17.20 -31.28 -1.91
N THR A 20 16.61 -31.37 -3.11
CA THR A 20 15.39 -30.65 -3.47
C THR A 20 14.19 -31.14 -2.64
N ALA A 21 14.03 -32.45 -2.48
CA ALA A 21 12.95 -33.05 -1.70
C ALA A 21 13.05 -32.65 -0.22
N LEU A 22 14.25 -32.76 0.37
CA LEU A 22 14.50 -32.39 1.77
C LEU A 22 14.30 -30.89 2.01
N THR A 23 14.73 -30.03 1.08
CA THR A 23 14.55 -28.59 1.20
C THR A 23 13.07 -28.19 1.10
N ARG A 24 12.30 -28.82 0.20
CA ARG A 24 10.84 -28.64 0.11
C ARG A 24 10.11 -29.18 1.33
N HIS A 25 10.53 -30.33 1.84
CA HIS A 25 9.95 -30.91 3.06
C HIS A 25 10.26 -30.05 4.27
N ALA A 26 11.48 -29.51 4.36
CA ALA A 26 11.84 -28.53 5.37
C ALA A 26 10.95 -27.28 5.28
N GLU A 27 10.72 -26.75 4.08
CA GLU A 27 9.80 -25.62 3.86
C GLU A 27 8.33 -25.95 4.19
N ALA A 28 7.87 -27.16 3.89
CA ALA A 28 6.52 -27.63 4.17
C ALA A 28 6.29 -27.87 5.67
N THR A 29 7.33 -28.27 6.40
CA THR A 29 7.37 -28.34 7.87
C THR A 29 7.73 -26.99 8.50
N ASP A 30 7.68 -25.93 7.68
CA ASP A 30 7.82 -24.53 8.02
C ASP A 30 9.20 -24.13 8.54
N LEU A 31 10.29 -24.88 8.29
CA LEU A 31 11.66 -24.50 8.68
C LEU A 31 12.19 -23.26 7.96
N ASP A 32 13.03 -22.48 8.66
CA ASP A 32 13.51 -21.17 8.18
C ASP A 32 14.78 -21.21 7.36
N LEU A 33 15.57 -22.27 7.52
CA LEU A 33 16.95 -22.31 7.06
C LEU A 33 17.42 -23.73 6.78
N VAL A 34 17.94 -23.92 5.57
CA VAL A 34 18.82 -25.04 5.21
C VAL A 34 20.24 -24.52 5.12
N VAL A 35 21.20 -25.28 5.66
CA VAL A 35 22.63 -25.02 5.51
C VAL A 35 23.23 -26.11 4.64
N LEU A 36 23.80 -25.73 3.51
CA LEU A 36 24.58 -26.63 2.66
C LEU A 36 26.02 -26.70 3.19
N THR A 37 26.51 -27.92 3.43
CA THR A 37 27.89 -28.21 3.84
C THR A 37 28.53 -29.23 2.91
N GLY A 38 29.84 -29.45 3.02
CA GLY A 38 30.57 -30.39 2.16
C GLY A 38 30.91 -29.84 0.77
N GLU A 39 31.53 -30.69 -0.05
CA GLU A 39 31.94 -30.39 -1.43
C GLU A 39 31.50 -31.54 -2.34
N ASP A 40 31.03 -31.21 -3.54
CA ASP A 40 30.67 -32.17 -4.59
C ASP A 40 31.50 -31.87 -5.85
N ALA A 41 31.99 -32.91 -6.53
CA ALA A 41 32.85 -32.78 -7.69
C ALA A 41 32.14 -32.22 -8.94
N LEU A 42 30.80 -32.25 -8.96
CA LEU A 42 29.95 -31.87 -10.10
C LEU A 42 29.19 -30.56 -9.87
N LEU A 43 28.80 -30.25 -8.63
CA LEU A 43 28.00 -29.05 -8.30
C LEU A 43 28.54 -28.31 -7.09
N ASP A 44 28.90 -27.04 -7.27
CA ASP A 44 29.34 -26.22 -6.15
C ASP A 44 28.16 -25.80 -5.23
N PRO A 45 28.44 -25.46 -3.96
CA PRO A 45 27.41 -25.08 -2.99
C PRO A 45 26.55 -23.88 -3.40
N TRP A 46 27.08 -22.94 -4.20
CA TRP A 46 26.32 -21.77 -4.63
C TRP A 46 25.34 -22.09 -5.73
N THR A 47 25.79 -22.87 -6.72
CA THR A 47 24.91 -23.36 -7.78
C THR A 47 23.76 -24.17 -7.18
N THR A 48 24.07 -25.03 -6.22
CA THR A 48 23.06 -25.82 -5.49
C THR A 48 22.12 -24.92 -4.67
N ALA A 49 22.64 -23.90 -3.97
CA ALA A 49 21.81 -22.97 -3.21
C ALA A 49 20.85 -22.17 -4.10
N VAL A 50 21.32 -21.65 -5.24
CA VAL A 50 20.47 -20.91 -6.19
C VAL A 50 19.43 -21.84 -6.81
N TRP A 51 19.80 -23.09 -7.14
CA TRP A 51 18.88 -24.09 -7.65
C TRP A 51 17.75 -24.39 -6.65
N LEU A 52 18.11 -24.71 -5.40
CA LEU A 52 17.16 -25.02 -4.35
C LEU A 52 16.27 -23.82 -4.02
N ALA A 53 16.83 -22.59 -4.03
CA ALA A 53 16.05 -21.37 -3.88
C ALA A 53 15.02 -21.26 -5.02
N GLY A 54 15.39 -21.54 -6.27
CA GLY A 54 14.43 -21.57 -7.38
C GLY A 54 13.36 -22.67 -7.30
N ARG A 55 13.46 -23.61 -6.36
CA ARG A 55 12.52 -24.74 -6.17
C ARG A 55 11.69 -24.67 -4.89
N THR A 56 11.87 -23.60 -4.14
CA THR A 56 11.21 -23.29 -2.86
C THR A 56 10.77 -21.84 -2.86
N GLU A 57 9.85 -21.49 -1.98
CA GLU A 57 9.21 -20.17 -1.99
C GLU A 57 9.71 -19.24 -0.87
N ARG A 58 10.04 -19.80 0.29
CA ARG A 58 10.24 -19.09 1.56
C ARG A 58 11.55 -19.46 2.26
N ILE A 59 11.94 -20.73 2.24
CA ILE A 59 13.08 -21.19 3.04
C ILE A 59 14.39 -20.53 2.59
N ARG A 60 15.19 -20.09 3.56
CA ARG A 60 16.52 -19.52 3.31
C ARG A 60 17.54 -20.65 3.16
N ILE A 61 18.56 -20.40 2.35
CA ILE A 61 19.60 -21.39 2.04
C ILE A 61 20.94 -20.75 2.31
N ALA A 62 21.55 -21.14 3.42
CA ALA A 62 22.90 -20.75 3.77
C ALA A 62 23.90 -21.69 3.12
N THR A 63 24.96 -21.10 2.59
CA THR A 63 26.17 -21.82 2.21
C THR A 63 27.35 -21.27 3.00
N GLY A 64 28.33 -22.13 3.30
CA GLY A 64 29.58 -21.68 3.91
C GLY A 64 30.33 -20.72 2.99
N ARG A 65 31.20 -19.85 3.56
CA ARG A 65 32.12 -19.04 2.74
C ARG A 65 33.07 -19.96 1.96
N PRO A 66 33.08 -19.95 0.62
CA PRO A 66 34.19 -20.54 -0.11
C PRO A 66 35.43 -19.67 0.10
N GLY A 67 36.59 -20.29 0.26
CA GLY A 67 37.90 -19.64 0.15
C GLY A 67 38.21 -19.22 -1.29
N SER A 68 37.33 -18.42 -1.92
CA SER A 68 37.59 -17.90 -3.27
C SER A 68 38.76 -16.92 -3.23
N PRO A 69 39.78 -17.06 -4.11
CA PRO A 69 40.95 -16.19 -4.10
C PRO A 69 40.65 -14.76 -4.62
N LEU A 70 39.42 -14.45 -5.08
CA LEU A 70 39.06 -13.15 -5.67
C LEU A 70 37.74 -12.57 -5.10
N PRO A 71 37.81 -11.64 -4.12
CA PRO A 71 36.64 -11.07 -3.45
C PRO A 71 35.58 -10.41 -4.35
N ALA A 72 35.99 -9.80 -5.47
CA ALA A 72 35.07 -9.11 -6.38
C ALA A 72 34.14 -10.07 -7.15
N VAL A 73 34.61 -11.29 -7.45
CA VAL A 73 33.80 -12.31 -8.14
C VAL A 73 32.75 -12.88 -7.19
N ALA A 74 33.14 -13.16 -5.95
CA ALA A 74 32.22 -13.61 -4.90
C ALA A 74 31.14 -12.55 -4.60
N ALA A 75 31.51 -11.27 -4.52
CA ALA A 75 30.56 -10.18 -4.32
C ALA A 75 29.53 -10.06 -5.46
N LYS A 76 29.98 -10.20 -6.72
CA LYS A 76 29.08 -10.14 -7.88
C LYS A 76 28.19 -11.37 -8.00
N ALA A 77 28.72 -12.56 -7.69
CA ALA A 77 27.94 -13.79 -7.63
C ALA A 77 26.87 -13.74 -6.54
N LEU A 78 27.21 -13.20 -5.35
CA LEU A 78 26.25 -12.97 -4.28
C LEU A 78 25.16 -11.99 -4.70
N ALA A 79 25.50 -10.86 -5.33
CA ALA A 79 24.51 -9.91 -5.82
C ALA A 79 23.55 -10.53 -6.86
N SER A 80 24.06 -11.38 -7.76
CA SER A 80 23.23 -12.14 -8.71
C SER A 80 22.34 -13.18 -8.02
N ALA A 81 22.89 -13.90 -7.03
CA ALA A 81 22.13 -14.87 -6.24
C ALA A 81 21.04 -14.19 -5.41
N GLU A 82 21.31 -13.03 -4.81
CA GLU A 82 20.33 -12.20 -4.11
C GLU A 82 19.19 -11.78 -5.03
N ALA A 83 19.51 -11.30 -6.24
CA ALA A 83 18.51 -10.92 -7.22
C ALA A 83 17.63 -12.11 -7.68
N LEU A 84 18.24 -13.27 -7.92
CA LEU A 84 17.55 -14.46 -8.43
C LEU A 84 16.78 -15.25 -7.35
N SER A 85 17.24 -15.21 -6.11
CA SER A 85 16.63 -15.94 -4.98
C SER A 85 15.71 -15.08 -4.11
N GLY A 86 15.56 -13.80 -4.42
CA GLY A 86 14.84 -12.84 -3.58
C GLY A 86 15.57 -12.48 -2.28
N GLY A 87 16.86 -12.80 -2.16
CA GLY A 87 17.66 -12.63 -0.94
C GLY A 87 17.61 -13.84 0.01
N ARG A 88 17.15 -15.01 -0.47
CA ARG A 88 17.07 -16.24 0.33
C ARG A 88 18.38 -17.02 0.39
N VAL A 89 19.32 -16.78 -0.53
CA VAL A 89 20.67 -17.36 -0.45
C VAL A 89 21.54 -16.51 0.49
N LEU A 90 22.05 -17.12 1.56
CA LEU A 90 22.85 -16.46 2.59
C LEU A 90 24.31 -16.93 2.56
N VAL A 91 25.23 -16.01 2.82
CA VAL A 91 26.63 -16.34 3.16
C VAL A 91 26.75 -16.39 4.67
N ALA A 92 26.91 -17.58 5.23
CA ALA A 92 26.85 -17.79 6.67
C ALA A 92 28.24 -17.87 7.37
N ASP A 93 28.30 -17.32 8.60
CA ASP A 93 29.23 -17.64 9.69
C ASP A 93 28.43 -18.41 10.80
N PRO A 94 29.01 -19.29 11.62
CA PRO A 94 28.42 -20.56 12.08
C PRO A 94 27.52 -20.47 13.33
N ALA A 95 26.83 -19.36 13.58
CA ALA A 95 26.06 -19.21 14.81
C ALA A 95 24.66 -19.91 14.77
N PHE A 96 24.55 -21.03 14.06
CA PHE A 96 23.32 -21.83 13.95
C PHE A 96 23.45 -23.13 14.74
N VAL A 97 22.37 -23.58 15.36
CA VAL A 97 22.26 -24.97 15.82
C VAL A 97 21.99 -25.82 14.58
N ARG A 98 22.98 -26.60 14.15
CA ARG A 98 22.88 -27.44 12.95
C ARG A 98 22.39 -28.83 13.30
N LEU A 99 21.33 -29.25 12.63
CA LEU A 99 20.71 -30.56 12.79
C LEU A 99 20.87 -31.31 11.47
N PRO A 100 21.74 -32.33 11.39
CA PRO A 100 21.98 -33.05 10.14
C PRO A 100 20.73 -33.82 9.70
N ALA A 101 20.41 -33.80 8.41
CA ALA A 101 19.32 -34.60 7.86
C ALA A 101 19.75 -35.31 6.57
N ARG A 102 19.37 -36.58 6.43
CA ARG A 102 19.55 -37.38 5.21
C ARG A 102 18.22 -37.92 4.67
N SER A 103 17.15 -37.78 5.44
CA SER A 103 15.80 -38.24 5.10
C SER A 103 14.74 -37.26 5.62
N THR A 104 13.51 -37.37 5.12
CA THR A 104 12.37 -36.58 5.62
C THR A 104 12.03 -36.92 7.07
N ASP A 105 12.27 -38.18 7.49
CA ASP A 105 12.06 -38.61 8.89
C ASP A 105 13.02 -37.90 9.85
N ASP A 106 14.26 -37.63 9.40
CA ASP A 106 15.20 -36.82 10.18
C ASP A 106 14.67 -35.39 10.33
N VAL A 107 14.17 -34.78 9.26
CA VAL A 107 13.58 -33.43 9.28
C VAL A 107 12.42 -33.36 10.28
N ASP A 108 11.52 -34.34 10.25
CA ASP A 108 10.38 -34.43 11.16
C ASP A 108 10.83 -34.64 12.61
N GLY A 109 11.85 -35.47 12.83
CA GLY A 109 12.46 -35.70 14.15
C GLY A 109 13.06 -34.45 14.79
N HIS A 110 13.45 -33.45 13.99
CA HIS A 110 14.03 -32.19 14.46
C HIS A 110 12.98 -31.10 14.76
N ALA A 111 11.72 -31.27 14.36
CA ALA A 111 10.66 -30.27 14.55
C ALA A 111 10.49 -29.79 16.02
N PRO A 112 10.58 -30.64 17.06
CA PRO A 112 10.48 -30.18 18.45
C PRO A 112 11.57 -29.18 18.86
N ALA A 113 12.81 -29.40 18.44
CA ALA A 113 13.94 -28.50 18.73
C ALA A 113 13.76 -27.14 18.03
N VAL A 114 13.24 -27.17 16.81
CA VAL A 114 12.94 -25.98 16.00
C VAL A 114 11.82 -25.16 16.65
N HIS A 115 10.73 -25.82 17.05
CA HIS A 115 9.63 -25.17 17.77
C HIS A 115 10.08 -24.54 19.10
N ALA A 116 10.94 -25.23 19.86
CA ALA A 116 11.50 -24.70 21.09
C ALA A 116 12.36 -23.45 20.85
N ALA A 117 13.29 -23.51 19.89
CA ALA A 117 14.15 -22.37 19.53
C ALA A 117 13.34 -21.16 19.02
N ARG A 118 12.28 -21.39 18.24
CA ARG A 118 11.35 -20.34 17.81
C ARG A 118 10.62 -19.70 18.97
N ARG A 119 10.12 -20.51 19.90
CA ARG A 119 9.46 -20.01 21.11
C ARG A 119 10.42 -19.14 21.91
N GLU A 120 11.66 -19.59 22.11
CA GLU A 120 12.69 -18.79 22.78
C GLU A 120 12.99 -17.49 22.03
N ARG A 121 13.10 -17.54 20.69
CA ARG A 121 13.31 -16.36 19.85
C ARG A 121 12.18 -15.36 20.01
N ARG A 122 10.92 -15.79 19.91
CA ARG A 122 9.75 -14.92 20.14
C ARG A 122 9.83 -14.26 21.52
N LEU A 123 9.97 -15.07 22.57
CA LEU A 123 10.08 -14.59 23.94
C LEU A 123 11.21 -13.57 24.12
N ALA A 124 12.35 -13.76 23.45
CA ALA A 124 13.49 -12.85 23.51
C ALA A 124 13.26 -11.52 22.78
N HIS A 125 12.31 -11.45 21.84
CA HIS A 125 12.01 -10.24 21.05
C HIS A 125 10.67 -9.58 21.43
N ARG A 126 9.90 -10.17 22.36
CA ARG A 126 8.70 -9.56 22.93
C ARG A 126 9.00 -8.19 23.51
N ARG A 127 8.09 -7.24 23.29
CA ARG A 127 8.22 -5.87 23.78
C ARG A 127 7.52 -5.71 25.15
N PRO A 128 8.12 -4.93 26.08
CA PRO A 128 7.42 -4.57 27.31
C PRO A 128 6.10 -3.86 27.02
N GLY A 129 5.11 -4.03 27.90
CA GLY A 129 3.81 -3.37 27.78
C GLY A 129 2.77 -4.13 26.97
N ILE A 130 3.15 -5.16 26.19
CA ILE A 130 2.18 -6.02 25.48
C ILE A 130 1.91 -7.29 26.28
N ALA A 131 0.64 -7.57 26.57
CA ALA A 131 0.19 -8.78 27.24
C ALA A 131 0.08 -9.97 26.26
N TYR A 132 1.22 -10.46 25.75
CA TYR A 132 1.25 -11.54 24.75
C TYR A 132 0.57 -12.84 25.20
N ASP A 133 0.61 -13.14 26.50
CA ASP A 133 0.03 -14.38 27.04
C ASP A 133 -1.50 -14.26 27.26
N ASP A 134 -2.04 -13.05 27.19
CA ASP A 134 -3.47 -12.74 27.28
C ASP A 134 -4.11 -12.53 25.90
N LEU A 135 -3.43 -12.94 24.83
CA LEU A 135 -3.93 -12.84 23.47
C LEU A 135 -5.23 -13.65 23.31
N PRO A 136 -6.29 -13.10 22.67
CA PRO A 136 -7.52 -13.84 22.45
C PRO A 136 -7.26 -15.13 21.67
N ALA A 137 -7.83 -16.24 22.15
CA ALA A 137 -7.60 -17.57 21.56
C ALA A 137 -7.92 -17.62 20.05
N SER A 138 -8.88 -16.83 19.58
CA SER A 138 -9.24 -16.75 18.16
C SER A 138 -8.15 -16.12 17.29
N LEU A 139 -7.26 -15.30 17.86
CA LEU A 139 -6.18 -14.60 17.15
C LEU A 139 -4.83 -15.30 17.29
N ALA A 140 -4.68 -16.22 18.26
CA ALA A 140 -3.41 -16.85 18.59
C ALA A 140 -2.74 -17.56 17.40
N ALA A 141 -3.54 -18.14 16.50
CA ALA A 141 -3.03 -18.86 15.33
C ALA A 141 -2.54 -17.94 14.20
N THR A 142 -2.98 -16.68 14.16
CA THR A 142 -2.68 -15.74 13.06
C THR A 142 -1.91 -14.50 13.51
N ALA A 143 -1.72 -14.32 14.81
CA ALA A 143 -0.83 -13.31 15.35
C ALA A 143 0.62 -13.57 14.94
N VAL A 144 1.35 -12.50 14.66
CA VAL A 144 2.76 -12.54 14.28
C VAL A 144 3.55 -11.72 15.28
N GLU A 145 4.40 -12.40 16.04
CA GLU A 145 5.29 -11.79 17.02
C GLU A 145 6.67 -11.46 16.39
N PRO A 146 7.40 -10.49 16.94
CA PRO A 146 8.82 -10.33 16.67
C PRO A 146 9.56 -11.66 16.88
N GLY A 147 10.29 -12.10 15.86
CA GLY A 147 10.97 -13.40 15.88
C GLY A 147 10.21 -14.53 15.20
N ASP A 148 8.98 -14.32 14.73
CA ASP A 148 8.33 -15.25 13.81
C ASP A 148 8.88 -15.11 12.38
N PRO A 149 8.85 -16.18 11.57
CA PRO A 149 9.30 -16.12 10.17
C PRO A 149 8.53 -15.10 9.34
N ALA A 150 7.20 -15.04 9.55
CA ALA A 150 6.31 -14.10 8.86
C ALA A 150 6.49 -12.63 9.28
N TYR A 151 7.21 -12.36 10.37
CA TYR A 151 7.33 -11.01 10.93
C TYR A 151 7.90 -10.00 9.93
N ARG A 152 8.88 -10.42 9.12
CA ARG A 152 9.51 -9.53 8.12
C ARG A 152 8.50 -8.97 7.12
N GLY A 153 7.60 -9.81 6.61
CA GLY A 153 6.56 -9.37 5.69
C GLY A 153 5.39 -8.67 6.36
N ALA A 154 5.29 -8.78 7.68
CA ALA A 154 4.27 -8.16 8.49
C ALA A 154 4.72 -6.87 9.19
N SER A 155 6.01 -6.51 9.16
CA SER A 155 6.54 -5.36 9.90
C SER A 155 6.46 -4.05 9.11
N SER A 156 6.68 -4.11 7.80
CA SER A 156 6.78 -2.92 6.95
C SER A 156 5.53 -2.68 6.11
N THR A 157 5.50 -1.51 5.48
CA THR A 157 4.48 -1.07 4.53
C THR A 157 5.14 -0.82 3.17
N TYR A 158 4.37 -0.42 2.16
CA TYR A 158 4.86 -0.24 0.80
C TYR A 158 6.11 0.66 0.73
N LEU A 159 6.07 1.82 1.39
CA LEU A 159 7.17 2.81 1.38
C LEU A 159 7.86 3.02 2.73
N ARG A 160 7.32 2.50 3.84
CA ARG A 160 7.84 2.77 5.20
C ARG A 160 8.20 1.50 5.93
N GLY A 161 9.37 1.49 6.57
CA GLY A 161 9.76 0.46 7.51
C GLY A 161 8.91 0.51 8.79
N GLY A 162 8.87 -0.60 9.52
CA GLY A 162 8.21 -0.67 10.81
C GLY A 162 8.79 -1.78 11.67
N SER A 163 8.53 -1.73 12.98
CA SER A 163 8.95 -2.73 13.95
C SER A 163 7.87 -2.93 15.03
N PRO A 164 6.63 -3.28 14.64
CA PRO A 164 5.52 -3.43 15.57
C PRO A 164 5.81 -4.52 16.61
N GLY A 165 5.38 -4.31 17.84
CA GLY A 165 5.52 -5.28 18.91
C GLY A 165 4.63 -6.52 18.71
N LEU A 166 3.50 -6.38 18.01
CA LEU A 166 2.61 -7.50 17.68
C LEU A 166 1.73 -7.16 16.47
N VAL A 167 1.62 -8.08 15.51
CA VAL A 167 0.69 -7.96 14.39
C VAL A 167 -0.44 -8.97 14.55
N LEU A 168 -1.67 -8.48 14.66
CA LEU A 168 -2.90 -9.27 14.75
C LEU A 168 -3.50 -9.39 13.35
N ARG A 169 -3.72 -10.60 12.85
CA ARG A 169 -4.25 -10.86 11.50
C ARG A 169 -5.65 -11.51 11.57
N PRO A 170 -6.69 -10.76 11.93
CA PRO A 170 -8.04 -11.30 11.99
C PRO A 170 -8.54 -11.76 10.62
N ARG A 171 -9.33 -12.84 10.61
CA ARG A 171 -9.95 -13.46 9.42
C ARG A 171 -11.48 -13.34 9.41
N SER A 172 -12.05 -12.66 10.40
CA SER A 172 -13.48 -12.40 10.47
C SER A 172 -13.76 -11.10 11.22
N ALA A 173 -14.95 -10.52 11.04
CA ALA A 173 -15.36 -9.35 11.81
C ALA A 173 -15.38 -9.59 13.33
N THR A 174 -15.63 -10.83 13.77
CA THR A 174 -15.55 -11.21 15.19
C THR A 174 -14.10 -11.19 15.68
N GLU A 175 -13.15 -11.70 14.90
CA GLU A 175 -11.73 -11.62 15.24
C GLU A 175 -11.21 -10.17 15.24
N VAL A 176 -11.74 -9.31 14.36
CA VAL A 176 -11.46 -7.85 14.40
C VAL A 176 -11.97 -7.24 15.72
N ALA A 177 -13.17 -7.60 16.18
CA ALA A 177 -13.70 -7.15 17.47
C ALA A 177 -12.82 -7.60 18.65
N HIS A 178 -12.31 -8.84 18.62
CA HIS A 178 -11.35 -9.31 19.62
C HIS A 178 -10.02 -8.54 19.56
N ALA A 179 -9.54 -8.21 18.36
CA ALA A 179 -8.32 -7.42 18.18
C ALA A 179 -8.47 -6.00 18.72
N VAL A 180 -9.62 -5.35 18.47
CA VAL A 180 -9.94 -4.03 19.02
C VAL A 180 -10.07 -4.08 20.54
N ALA A 181 -10.73 -5.10 21.10
CA ALA A 181 -10.81 -5.28 22.54
C ALA A 181 -9.44 -5.46 23.19
N PHE A 182 -8.54 -6.24 22.55
CA PHE A 182 -7.17 -6.40 23.00
C PHE A 182 -6.39 -5.07 22.92
N ALA A 183 -6.50 -4.33 21.81
CA ALA A 183 -5.85 -3.04 21.64
C ALA A 183 -6.34 -1.99 22.66
N ARG A 184 -7.63 -2.03 23.04
CA ARG A 184 -8.18 -1.17 24.10
C ARG A 184 -7.56 -1.44 25.47
N GLY A 185 -7.10 -2.66 25.75
CA GLY A 185 -6.32 -2.98 26.95
C GLY A 185 -4.90 -2.40 26.95
N HIS A 186 -4.44 -1.90 25.80
CA HIS A 186 -3.07 -1.44 25.54
C HIS A 186 -3.07 -0.03 24.93
N ARG A 187 -3.95 0.85 25.41
CA ARG A 187 -4.16 2.20 24.88
C ARG A 187 -2.94 3.13 25.03
N ASP A 188 -1.92 2.72 25.75
CA ASP A 188 -0.63 3.40 25.85
C ASP A 188 0.31 3.09 24.67
N LEU A 189 0.02 2.03 23.90
CA LEU A 189 0.80 1.64 22.73
C LEU A 189 0.24 2.26 21.44
N PRO A 190 1.09 2.47 20.41
CA PRO A 190 0.62 2.80 19.06
C PRO A 190 -0.25 1.68 18.47
N LEU A 191 -1.30 2.05 17.74
CA LEU A 191 -2.23 1.13 17.07
C LEU A 191 -2.32 1.43 15.57
N GLY A 192 -1.59 0.65 14.75
CA GLY A 192 -1.72 0.69 13.31
C GLY A 192 -2.90 -0.15 12.81
N VAL A 193 -3.66 0.37 11.85
CA VAL A 193 -4.67 -0.42 11.10
C VAL A 193 -4.17 -0.60 9.67
N ARG A 194 -4.04 -1.84 9.21
CA ARG A 194 -3.46 -2.18 7.91
C ARG A 194 -4.42 -2.95 7.02
N SER A 195 -4.62 -2.41 5.82
CA SER A 195 -5.18 -3.12 4.66
C SER A 195 -4.03 -3.44 3.69
N GLY A 196 -3.87 -2.70 2.60
CA GLY A 196 -2.80 -2.92 1.63
C GLY A 196 -1.44 -2.34 1.99
N GLY A 197 -1.35 -1.55 3.08
CA GLY A 197 -0.09 -0.92 3.50
C GLY A 197 0.44 0.14 2.54
N HIS A 198 -0.41 0.77 1.74
CA HIS A 198 -0.01 1.77 0.73
C HIS A 198 0.01 3.23 1.23
N GLY A 199 -0.43 3.49 2.46
CA GLY A 199 -0.42 4.84 3.02
C GLY A 199 1.00 5.38 3.14
N VAL A 200 1.34 6.43 2.37
CA VAL A 200 2.70 6.97 2.26
C VAL A 200 3.26 7.47 3.61
N SER A 201 2.37 7.83 4.53
CA SER A 201 2.69 8.28 5.87
C SER A 201 3.19 7.18 6.81
N GLY A 202 3.02 5.89 6.46
CA GLY A 202 3.45 4.77 7.29
C GLY A 202 2.58 4.50 8.51
N ARG A 203 1.44 5.17 8.66
CA ARG A 203 0.54 5.07 9.84
C ARG A 203 -0.12 3.69 10.01
N SER A 204 -0.03 2.83 8.99
CA SER A 204 -0.47 1.42 9.06
C SER A 204 0.62 0.47 9.59
N THR A 205 1.72 1.00 10.13
CA THR A 205 2.70 0.28 10.95
C THR A 205 3.18 1.21 12.08
N ASN A 206 4.08 0.73 12.94
CA ASN A 206 4.64 1.51 14.04
C ASN A 206 5.95 0.86 14.57
N ASP A 207 6.52 1.46 15.60
CA ASP A 207 7.60 0.87 16.40
C ASP A 207 7.07 0.47 17.78
N GLY A 208 7.15 -0.82 18.09
CA GLY A 208 6.82 -1.38 19.41
C GLY A 208 5.32 -1.52 19.74
N GLY A 209 4.42 -1.03 18.89
CA GLY A 209 2.97 -1.06 19.13
C GLY A 209 2.26 -2.28 18.54
N LEU A 210 0.94 -2.16 18.40
CA LEU A 210 0.06 -3.16 17.82
C LEU A 210 -0.27 -2.79 16.37
N VAL A 211 -0.38 -3.79 15.50
CA VAL A 211 -0.94 -3.61 14.14
C VAL A 211 -2.10 -4.58 13.98
N VAL A 212 -3.28 -4.07 13.62
CA VAL A 212 -4.43 -4.90 13.19
C VAL A 212 -4.43 -4.93 11.66
N ASP A 213 -4.06 -6.08 11.12
CA ASP A 213 -3.94 -6.32 9.67
C ASP A 213 -5.16 -7.08 9.15
N VAL A 214 -6.05 -6.36 8.47
CA VAL A 214 -7.28 -6.90 7.88
C VAL A 214 -7.06 -7.54 6.50
N GLY A 215 -5.80 -7.78 6.10
CA GLY A 215 -5.46 -8.34 4.80
C GLY A 215 -6.07 -9.70 4.49
N ALA A 216 -6.48 -10.47 5.51
CA ALA A 216 -7.17 -11.76 5.32
C ALA A 216 -8.69 -11.63 5.11
N LEU A 217 -9.24 -10.41 5.16
CA LEU A 217 -10.63 -10.11 4.79
C LEU A 217 -10.64 -9.57 3.36
N ASP A 218 -10.30 -10.40 2.38
CA ASP A 218 -10.03 -10.04 0.98
C ASP A 218 -11.04 -10.58 -0.04
N GLU A 219 -12.16 -11.12 0.45
CA GLU A 219 -13.23 -11.63 -0.40
C GLU A 219 -13.90 -10.53 -1.24
N VAL A 220 -14.25 -10.88 -2.47
CA VAL A 220 -15.01 -10.03 -3.42
C VAL A 220 -16.19 -10.85 -3.92
N GLU A 221 -17.41 -10.42 -3.61
CA GLU A 221 -18.64 -11.15 -3.88
C GLU A 221 -19.65 -10.22 -4.58
N VAL A 222 -20.16 -10.64 -5.74
CA VAL A 222 -21.32 -10.00 -6.37
C VAL A 222 -22.56 -10.48 -5.61
N ILE A 223 -23.24 -9.57 -4.91
CA ILE A 223 -24.39 -9.91 -4.06
C ILE A 223 -25.73 -9.52 -4.67
N ASP A 224 -25.74 -8.68 -5.70
CA ASP A 224 -26.92 -8.36 -6.50
C ASP A 224 -26.51 -8.03 -7.94
N GLU A 225 -26.84 -8.91 -8.89
CA GLU A 225 -26.51 -8.68 -10.30
C GLU A 225 -27.40 -7.65 -10.98
N GLU A 226 -28.64 -7.48 -10.54
CA GLU A 226 -29.59 -6.53 -11.14
C GLU A 226 -29.21 -5.08 -10.81
N HIS A 227 -28.70 -4.87 -9.59
CA HIS A 227 -28.30 -3.55 -9.09
C HIS A 227 -26.79 -3.32 -9.07
N HIS A 228 -26.01 -4.22 -9.69
CA HIS A 228 -24.53 -4.19 -9.75
C HIS A 228 -23.88 -4.04 -8.37
N LEU A 229 -24.43 -4.70 -7.36
CA LEU A 229 -24.02 -4.52 -5.97
C LEU A 229 -22.99 -5.57 -5.58
N VAL A 230 -21.84 -5.10 -5.11
CA VAL A 230 -20.65 -5.92 -4.82
C VAL A 230 -20.23 -5.71 -3.38
N ARG A 231 -20.09 -6.81 -2.65
CA ARG A 231 -19.53 -6.84 -1.30
C ARG A 231 -18.03 -7.11 -1.38
N ILE A 232 -17.24 -6.23 -0.78
CA ILE A 232 -15.77 -6.24 -0.88
C ILE A 232 -15.15 -6.18 0.52
N GLY A 233 -14.25 -7.11 0.80
CA GLY A 233 -13.45 -7.12 2.02
C GLY A 233 -12.39 -6.00 2.03
N PRO A 234 -12.09 -5.40 3.19
CA PRO A 234 -11.11 -4.32 3.32
C PRO A 234 -9.69 -4.75 2.99
N GLY A 235 -9.40 -6.05 3.07
CA GLY A 235 -8.11 -6.68 2.81
C GLY A 235 -7.81 -6.89 1.33
N ALA A 236 -8.81 -6.79 0.43
CA ALA A 236 -8.64 -6.99 -1.00
C ALA A 236 -7.71 -5.93 -1.63
N ARG A 237 -7.19 -6.23 -2.82
CA ARG A 237 -6.51 -5.25 -3.68
C ARG A 237 -7.41 -4.87 -4.84
N TRP A 238 -7.24 -3.64 -5.34
CA TRP A 238 -8.08 -3.14 -6.42
C TRP A 238 -7.88 -3.87 -7.75
N LYS A 239 -6.71 -4.48 -7.99
CA LYS A 239 -6.52 -5.39 -9.12
C LYS A 239 -7.35 -6.68 -8.99
N ASP A 240 -7.50 -7.21 -7.78
CA ASP A 240 -8.27 -8.43 -7.52
C ASP A 240 -9.77 -8.14 -7.69
N VAL A 241 -10.22 -6.98 -7.17
CA VAL A 241 -11.57 -6.47 -7.41
C VAL A 241 -11.84 -6.31 -8.91
N ALA A 242 -10.95 -5.63 -9.64
CA ALA A 242 -11.12 -5.43 -11.08
C ALA A 242 -11.16 -6.76 -11.84
N ALA A 243 -10.34 -7.74 -11.47
CA ALA A 243 -10.34 -9.06 -12.10
C ALA A 243 -11.66 -9.83 -11.90
N VAL A 244 -12.27 -9.74 -10.71
CA VAL A 244 -13.58 -10.34 -10.44
C VAL A 244 -14.69 -9.66 -11.25
N LEU A 245 -14.68 -8.33 -11.31
CA LEU A 245 -15.73 -7.55 -11.99
C LEU A 245 -15.63 -7.59 -13.53
N ASP A 246 -14.46 -7.89 -14.09
CA ASP A 246 -14.24 -7.94 -15.54
C ASP A 246 -15.15 -8.93 -16.26
N GLY A 247 -15.47 -10.06 -15.61
CA GLY A 247 -16.39 -11.08 -16.13
C GLY A 247 -17.83 -10.58 -16.28
N HIS A 248 -18.20 -9.52 -15.57
CA HIS A 248 -19.52 -8.90 -15.59
C HIS A 248 -19.57 -7.64 -16.48
N GLY A 249 -18.42 -7.21 -17.04
CA GLY A 249 -18.33 -5.93 -17.76
C GLY A 249 -18.46 -4.72 -16.82
N TRP A 250 -18.11 -4.88 -15.55
CA TRP A 250 -18.21 -3.83 -14.54
C TRP A 250 -16.84 -3.36 -14.05
N ALA A 251 -16.81 -2.14 -13.51
CA ALA A 251 -15.67 -1.60 -12.80
C ALA A 251 -16.08 -0.70 -11.64
N ILE A 252 -15.18 -0.59 -10.66
CA ILE A 252 -15.24 0.43 -9.61
C ILE A 252 -13.95 1.24 -9.69
N GLY A 253 -14.09 2.56 -9.83
CA GLY A 253 -12.94 3.48 -9.84
C GLY A 253 -12.19 3.43 -8.51
N SER A 254 -10.87 3.25 -8.56
CA SER A 254 -10.09 2.83 -7.38
C SER A 254 -8.67 3.40 -7.27
N GLY A 255 -8.38 4.50 -7.98
CA GLY A 255 -7.03 5.04 -8.10
C GLY A 255 -6.38 4.75 -9.45
N ASP A 256 -5.05 4.75 -9.46
CA ASP A 256 -4.18 4.54 -10.64
C ASP A 256 -3.23 3.35 -10.47
N TYR A 257 -3.32 2.60 -9.37
CA TYR A 257 -2.45 1.46 -9.09
C TYR A 257 -3.21 0.33 -8.40
N GLY A 258 -3.29 -0.84 -9.04
CA GLY A 258 -4.09 -1.98 -8.55
C GLY A 258 -3.59 -2.66 -7.28
N GLY A 259 -2.35 -2.41 -6.86
CA GLY A 259 -1.78 -2.95 -5.61
C GLY A 259 -2.26 -2.23 -4.34
N VAL A 260 -3.02 -1.14 -4.46
CA VAL A 260 -3.57 -0.43 -3.31
C VAL A 260 -4.66 -1.27 -2.64
N GLY A 261 -4.67 -1.29 -1.30
CA GLY A 261 -5.70 -2.01 -0.54
C GLY A 261 -7.02 -1.25 -0.49
N VAL A 262 -8.13 -1.98 -0.57
CA VAL A 262 -9.50 -1.42 -0.60
C VAL A 262 -9.77 -0.57 0.64
N GLY A 263 -9.49 -1.09 1.84
CA GLY A 263 -9.89 -0.44 3.09
C GLY A 263 -9.39 1.00 3.27
N GLY A 264 -8.11 1.25 3.01
CA GLY A 264 -7.54 2.60 3.16
C GLY A 264 -8.07 3.59 2.12
N LEU A 265 -8.21 3.15 0.87
CA LEU A 265 -8.65 4.01 -0.23
C LEU A 265 -10.15 4.32 -0.15
N ALA A 266 -10.96 3.30 0.12
CA ALA A 266 -12.42 3.38 0.26
C ALA A 266 -12.89 4.14 1.51
N THR A 267 -11.97 4.59 2.37
CA THR A 267 -12.28 5.43 3.54
C THR A 267 -11.67 6.83 3.46
N ALA A 268 -10.75 7.06 2.52
CA ALA A 268 -10.08 8.34 2.33
C ALA A 268 -10.63 9.15 1.15
N GLY A 269 -11.26 8.50 0.16
CA GLY A 269 -11.80 9.15 -1.03
C GLY A 269 -11.69 8.26 -2.25
N GLY A 270 -10.48 8.14 -2.79
CA GLY A 270 -10.19 7.35 -3.98
C GLY A 270 -10.33 8.15 -5.27
N ILE A 271 -9.20 8.75 -5.69
CA ILE A 271 -9.07 9.55 -6.92
C ILE A 271 -8.34 8.71 -7.96
N GLY A 272 -9.06 8.29 -9.01
CA GLY A 272 -8.54 7.41 -10.06
C GLY A 272 -9.02 7.77 -11.46
N PHE A 273 -8.67 6.91 -12.43
CA PHE A 273 -8.93 7.16 -13.85
C PHE A 273 -10.41 7.27 -14.20
N LEU A 274 -11.28 6.54 -13.51
CA LEU A 274 -12.73 6.57 -13.72
C LEU A 274 -13.43 7.69 -12.94
N SER A 275 -12.71 8.43 -12.09
CA SER A 275 -13.37 9.33 -11.12
C SER A 275 -14.07 10.52 -11.76
N ARG A 276 -13.60 11.01 -12.90
CA ARG A 276 -14.26 12.13 -13.60
C ARG A 276 -15.60 11.75 -14.22
N LYS A 277 -15.80 10.49 -14.60
CA LYS A 277 -17.06 10.00 -15.16
C LYS A 277 -18.01 9.46 -14.10
N HIS A 278 -17.47 8.76 -13.09
CA HIS A 278 -18.25 8.01 -12.10
C HIS A 278 -18.14 8.54 -10.66
N GLY A 279 -17.33 9.56 -10.39
CA GLY A 279 -17.11 10.08 -9.03
C GLY A 279 -16.00 9.34 -8.27
N LEU A 280 -15.76 9.74 -7.02
CA LEU A 280 -14.76 9.08 -6.18
C LEU A 280 -15.18 7.65 -5.82
N THR A 281 -14.23 6.81 -5.40
CA THR A 281 -14.54 5.47 -4.88
C THR A 281 -15.59 5.52 -3.77
N ILE A 282 -15.49 6.49 -2.85
CA ILE A 282 -16.45 6.69 -1.76
C ILE A 282 -17.87 7.08 -2.22
N ASP A 283 -18.04 7.58 -3.44
CA ASP A 283 -19.35 7.99 -3.97
C ASP A 283 -20.16 6.78 -4.47
N GLN A 284 -19.45 5.71 -4.84
CA GLN A 284 -20.02 4.42 -5.23
C GLN A 284 -20.38 3.53 -4.03
N LEU A 285 -19.99 3.94 -2.82
CA LEU A 285 -20.28 3.21 -1.61
C LEU A 285 -21.78 3.29 -1.27
N ARG A 286 -22.36 2.16 -0.86
CA ARG A 286 -23.77 2.02 -0.47
C ARG A 286 -23.93 1.65 1.00
N ALA A 287 -23.05 0.80 1.52
CA ALA A 287 -22.99 0.48 2.94
C ALA A 287 -21.60 0.04 3.37
N VAL A 288 -21.36 0.05 4.68
CA VAL A 288 -20.18 -0.54 5.31
C VAL A 288 -20.57 -1.32 6.56
N GLU A 289 -19.81 -2.35 6.86
CA GLU A 289 -19.78 -2.99 8.17
C GLU A 289 -18.46 -2.66 8.85
N LEU A 290 -18.49 -2.27 10.12
CA LEU A 290 -17.29 -1.91 10.87
C LEU A 290 -17.36 -2.32 12.33
N VAL A 291 -16.17 -2.50 12.91
CA VAL A 291 -15.95 -2.68 14.34
C VAL A 291 -15.56 -1.33 14.96
N LEU A 292 -16.34 -0.86 15.92
CA LEU A 292 -16.13 0.39 16.65
C LEU A 292 -15.17 0.22 17.84
N ALA A 293 -14.76 1.32 18.47
CA ALA A 293 -13.80 1.30 19.58
C ALA A 293 -14.29 0.54 20.83
N ASP A 294 -15.61 0.47 21.02
CA ASP A 294 -16.23 -0.34 22.08
C ASP A 294 -16.23 -1.85 21.76
N GLY A 295 -15.85 -2.23 20.53
CA GLY A 295 -15.84 -3.61 20.02
C GLY A 295 -17.16 -4.05 19.39
N SER A 296 -18.18 -3.17 19.35
CA SER A 296 -19.44 -3.46 18.68
C SER A 296 -19.25 -3.52 17.16
N ARG A 297 -19.98 -4.45 16.54
CA ARG A 297 -20.07 -4.60 15.09
C ARG A 297 -21.33 -3.90 14.61
N VAL A 298 -21.18 -2.94 13.71
CA VAL A 298 -22.29 -2.13 13.20
C VAL A 298 -22.29 -2.08 11.69
N ARG A 299 -23.47 -1.83 11.12
CA ARG A 299 -23.65 -1.46 9.73
C ARG A 299 -23.94 0.04 9.64
N ALA A 300 -23.43 0.69 8.60
CA ALA A 300 -23.74 2.08 8.28
C ALA A 300 -24.04 2.23 6.78
N SER A 301 -25.16 2.89 6.47
CA SER A 301 -25.64 3.25 5.13
C SER A 301 -26.31 4.63 5.18
N ARG A 302 -27.05 5.03 4.14
CA ARG A 302 -27.86 6.25 4.17
C ARG A 302 -29.08 6.12 5.09
N GLU A 303 -29.57 4.91 5.30
CA GLU A 303 -30.76 4.59 6.08
C GLU A 303 -30.42 4.13 7.51
N GLU A 304 -29.24 3.54 7.70
CA GLU A 304 -28.76 3.05 9.00
C GLU A 304 -27.49 3.80 9.42
N ARG A 305 -27.51 4.50 10.55
CA ARG A 305 -26.35 5.30 11.05
C ARG A 305 -25.75 6.24 9.97
N PRO A 306 -26.57 7.14 9.40
CA PRO A 306 -26.13 8.02 8.31
C PRO A 306 -25.00 8.98 8.71
N ASP A 307 -24.88 9.31 9.99
CA ASP A 307 -23.77 10.08 10.55
C ASP A 307 -22.44 9.34 10.40
N LEU A 308 -22.41 8.06 10.80
CA LEU A 308 -21.24 7.19 10.68
C LEU A 308 -20.91 6.92 9.20
N PHE A 309 -21.91 6.66 8.37
CA PHE A 309 -21.72 6.44 6.93
C PHE A 309 -21.20 7.69 6.20
N TRP A 310 -21.64 8.87 6.62
CA TRP A 310 -21.08 10.14 6.14
C TRP A 310 -19.59 10.27 6.48
N ALA A 311 -19.21 9.94 7.71
CA ALA A 311 -17.85 10.12 8.19
C ALA A 311 -16.85 9.10 7.60
N VAL A 312 -17.23 7.83 7.48
CA VAL A 312 -16.37 6.79 6.89
C VAL A 312 -15.98 7.13 5.45
N ARG A 313 -16.80 7.89 4.73
CA ARG A 313 -16.53 8.39 3.38
C ARG A 313 -15.66 9.66 3.41
N GLY A 314 -14.41 9.53 3.88
CA GLY A 314 -13.40 10.58 3.82
C GLY A 314 -12.55 10.75 5.09
N ALA A 315 -12.97 10.22 6.24
CA ALA A 315 -12.23 10.37 7.50
C ALA A 315 -11.19 9.27 7.77
N GLY A 316 -10.93 8.39 6.79
CA GLY A 316 -9.99 7.27 6.96
C GLY A 316 -10.39 6.33 8.09
N ALA A 317 -9.41 5.88 8.89
CA ALA A 317 -9.60 4.91 9.96
C ALA A 317 -10.08 5.52 11.31
N ASN A 318 -10.56 6.77 11.32
CA ASN A 318 -10.85 7.48 12.56
C ASN A 318 -12.01 6.87 13.37
N LEU A 319 -12.95 6.14 12.78
CA LEU A 319 -14.18 5.73 13.49
C LEU A 319 -14.28 4.23 13.79
N GLY A 320 -13.32 3.44 13.33
CA GLY A 320 -13.38 1.99 13.45
C GLY A 320 -12.59 1.27 12.36
N ILE A 321 -12.63 -0.05 12.45
CA ILE A 321 -12.05 -0.94 11.43
C ILE A 321 -13.19 -1.47 10.57
N VAL A 322 -13.25 -1.04 9.32
CA VAL A 322 -14.21 -1.58 8.34
C VAL A 322 -13.87 -3.04 8.08
N THR A 323 -14.89 -3.90 8.07
CA THR A 323 -14.80 -5.35 7.83
C THR A 323 -15.44 -5.79 6.53
N ALA A 324 -16.31 -4.96 5.94
CA ALA A 324 -16.83 -5.12 4.59
C ALA A 324 -17.35 -3.80 4.04
N PHE A 325 -17.26 -3.64 2.73
CA PHE A 325 -17.85 -2.55 1.97
C PHE A 325 -18.89 -3.12 1.01
N GLU A 326 -19.93 -2.35 0.71
CA GLU A 326 -20.86 -2.62 -0.37
C GLU A 326 -20.83 -1.46 -1.35
N PHE A 327 -20.48 -1.76 -2.60
CA PHE A 327 -20.39 -0.79 -3.68
C PHE A 327 -21.40 -1.09 -4.76
N GLU A 328 -21.86 -0.03 -5.43
CA GLU A 328 -22.50 -0.14 -6.74
C GLU A 328 -21.42 -0.01 -7.81
N ALA A 329 -21.26 -1.02 -8.65
CA ALA A 329 -20.30 -1.02 -9.74
C ALA A 329 -20.90 -0.37 -11.01
N SER A 330 -20.05 0.25 -11.81
CA SER A 330 -20.45 0.87 -13.08
C SER A 330 -20.17 -0.08 -14.24
N GLU A 331 -21.04 -0.09 -15.25
CA GLU A 331 -20.75 -0.77 -16.51
C GLU A 331 -19.61 -0.04 -17.23
N VAL A 332 -18.55 -0.77 -17.55
CA VAL A 332 -17.38 -0.24 -18.24
C VAL A 332 -16.91 -1.27 -19.25
N ASP A 333 -17.05 -0.92 -20.54
CA ASP A 333 -16.54 -1.70 -21.66
C ASP A 333 -15.00 -1.50 -21.79
N LEU A 334 -14.44 -1.70 -22.99
CA LEU A 334 -13.07 -1.33 -23.28
C LEU A 334 -12.84 0.17 -23.07
N VAL A 335 -11.66 0.47 -22.53
CA VAL A 335 -11.15 1.83 -22.32
C VAL A 335 -9.91 2.05 -23.19
N GLY A 336 -9.73 3.28 -23.68
CA GLY A 336 -8.47 3.73 -24.22
C GLY A 336 -7.49 4.01 -23.09
N TRP A 337 -6.49 3.14 -22.92
CA TRP A 337 -5.38 3.34 -21.99
C TRP A 337 -4.17 3.93 -22.71
N ALA A 338 -3.57 4.97 -22.12
CA ALA A 338 -2.47 5.71 -22.71
C ALA A 338 -1.32 5.95 -21.74
N GLN A 339 -0.10 5.76 -22.23
CA GLN A 339 1.14 6.24 -21.63
C GLN A 339 1.87 7.10 -22.66
N LEU A 340 1.97 8.39 -22.39
CA LEU A 340 2.66 9.36 -23.25
C LEU A 340 3.86 9.94 -22.52
N VAL A 341 4.96 10.14 -23.24
CA VAL A 341 6.12 10.88 -22.74
C VAL A 341 6.29 12.10 -23.63
N VAL A 342 6.11 13.27 -23.04
CA VAL A 342 6.19 14.57 -23.71
C VAL A 342 7.39 15.32 -23.15
N VAL A 343 8.22 15.88 -24.03
CA VAL A 343 9.37 16.70 -23.66
C VAL A 343 9.04 18.16 -23.93
N VAL A 344 9.26 19.02 -22.93
CA VAL A 344 9.05 20.46 -23.02
C VAL A 344 10.37 21.19 -22.72
N SER A 345 10.60 22.31 -23.40
CA SER A 345 11.75 23.20 -23.13
C SER A 345 11.48 24.17 -21.98
N ASP A 346 10.22 24.40 -21.65
CA ASP A 346 9.77 25.23 -20.54
C ASP A 346 8.75 24.45 -19.72
N LEU A 347 9.11 24.12 -18.48
CA LEU A 347 8.26 23.34 -17.58
C LEU A 347 7.03 24.14 -17.14
N ALA A 348 7.17 25.45 -16.90
CA ALA A 348 6.04 26.28 -16.47
C ALA A 348 4.99 26.35 -17.58
N ASP A 349 5.41 26.56 -18.82
CA ASP A 349 4.49 26.53 -19.96
C ASP A 349 3.87 25.13 -20.16
N GLY A 350 4.67 24.06 -20.05
CA GLY A 350 4.19 22.69 -20.15
C GLY A 350 3.11 22.35 -19.11
N LEU A 351 3.33 22.76 -17.85
CA LEU A 351 2.35 22.61 -16.77
C LEU A 351 1.09 23.43 -17.05
N ARG A 352 1.21 24.70 -17.43
CA ARG A 352 0.06 25.56 -17.78
C ARG A 352 -0.78 24.95 -18.90
N ARG A 353 -0.15 24.49 -19.99
CA ARG A 353 -0.82 23.84 -21.12
C ARG A 353 -1.49 22.52 -20.71
N PHE A 354 -0.83 21.72 -19.87
CA PHE A 354 -1.46 20.54 -19.29
C PHE A 354 -2.72 20.91 -18.50
N GLY A 355 -2.64 21.94 -17.67
CA GLY A 355 -3.78 22.45 -16.90
C GLY A 355 -4.97 22.84 -17.76
N GLU A 356 -4.72 23.60 -18.83
CA GLU A 356 -5.75 24.02 -19.79
C GLU A 356 -6.41 22.82 -20.49
N VAL A 357 -5.60 21.90 -21.01
CA VAL A 357 -6.09 20.71 -21.72
C VAL A 357 -6.87 19.78 -20.78
N ALA A 358 -6.32 19.50 -19.60
CA ALA A 358 -6.93 18.58 -18.65
C ALA A 358 -8.26 19.11 -18.08
N SER A 359 -8.34 20.41 -17.77
CA SER A 359 -9.56 21.02 -17.24
C SER A 359 -10.65 21.16 -18.31
N GLY A 360 -10.27 21.33 -19.58
CA GLY A 360 -11.17 21.37 -20.72
C GLY A 360 -11.56 19.99 -21.28
N ALA A 361 -10.93 18.91 -20.83
CA ALA A 361 -11.21 17.57 -21.33
C ALA A 361 -12.65 17.13 -20.98
N PRO A 362 -13.31 16.33 -21.84
CA PRO A 362 -14.58 15.71 -21.52
C PRO A 362 -14.50 14.81 -20.27
N ARG A 363 -15.65 14.55 -19.63
CA ARG A 363 -15.69 13.81 -18.35
C ARG A 363 -15.30 12.34 -18.45
N ASP A 364 -15.38 11.76 -19.66
CA ASP A 364 -14.93 10.40 -19.97
C ASP A 364 -13.40 10.28 -20.11
N THR A 365 -12.69 11.39 -20.04
CA THR A 365 -11.25 11.48 -20.26
C THR A 365 -10.56 11.97 -18.99
N THR A 366 -9.65 11.15 -18.47
CA THR A 366 -8.83 11.46 -17.30
C THR A 366 -7.37 11.24 -17.66
N VAL A 367 -6.54 12.27 -17.49
CA VAL A 367 -5.08 12.16 -17.68
C VAL A 367 -4.37 12.68 -16.43
N PHE A 368 -3.45 11.89 -15.91
CA PHE A 368 -2.57 12.27 -14.81
C PHE A 368 -1.18 12.59 -15.35
N LEU A 369 -0.51 13.56 -14.74
CA LEU A 369 0.84 13.97 -15.11
C LEU A 369 1.80 13.64 -13.97
N VAL A 370 2.93 13.02 -14.31
CA VAL A 370 4.08 12.82 -13.43
C VAL A 370 5.29 13.49 -14.05
N THR A 371 6.01 14.28 -13.25
CA THR A 371 7.27 14.91 -13.65
C THR A 371 8.21 15.03 -12.46
N GLY A 372 9.37 15.63 -12.66
CA GLY A 372 10.37 15.85 -11.64
C GLY A 372 11.29 16.99 -12.06
N ARG A 373 12.50 17.00 -11.51
CA ARG A 373 13.51 18.02 -11.83
C ARG A 373 13.82 18.06 -13.33
N PRO A 374 13.79 19.24 -13.98
CA PRO A 374 14.30 19.43 -15.34
C PRO A 374 15.76 18.98 -15.48
N GLN A 375 16.13 18.45 -16.65
CA GLN A 375 17.50 18.07 -16.99
C GLN A 375 17.90 18.70 -18.32
N ARG A 376 19.10 19.30 -18.38
CA ARG A 376 19.66 19.91 -19.61
C ARG A 376 18.67 20.87 -20.30
N ASP A 377 18.07 21.76 -19.51
CA ASP A 377 17.08 22.75 -19.97
C ASP A 377 15.83 22.14 -20.63
N GLN A 378 15.50 20.89 -20.28
CA GLN A 378 14.29 20.20 -20.72
C GLN A 378 13.60 19.53 -19.54
N ALA A 379 12.28 19.48 -19.56
CA ALA A 379 11.50 18.70 -18.63
C ALA A 379 10.75 17.58 -19.36
N VAL A 380 10.60 16.45 -18.66
CA VAL A 380 9.87 15.29 -19.15
C VAL A 380 8.54 15.20 -18.40
N LEU A 381 7.46 15.21 -19.15
CA LEU A 381 6.10 14.99 -18.64
C LEU A 381 5.68 13.57 -19.02
N GLN A 382 5.45 12.74 -18.00
CA GLN A 382 4.88 11.40 -18.18
C GLN A 382 3.38 11.50 -17.95
N LEU A 383 2.59 11.20 -18.99
CA LEU A 383 1.14 11.29 -18.95
C LEU A 383 0.54 9.89 -18.95
N TYR A 384 -0.35 9.63 -17.99
CA TYR A 384 -1.11 8.38 -17.87
C TYR A 384 -2.57 8.71 -18.08
N GLY A 385 -3.14 8.24 -19.19
CA GLY A 385 -4.47 8.62 -19.65
C GLY A 385 -5.43 7.45 -19.73
N MET A 386 -6.69 7.69 -19.39
CA MET A 386 -7.80 6.79 -19.66
C MET A 386 -8.93 7.56 -20.32
N VAL A 387 -9.43 7.01 -21.42
CA VAL A 387 -10.64 7.46 -22.11
C VAL A 387 -11.64 6.32 -22.04
N GLU A 388 -12.79 6.53 -21.38
CA GLU A 388 -13.83 5.51 -21.26
C GLU A 388 -14.67 5.41 -22.55
N SER A 389 -14.03 4.88 -23.59
CA SER A 389 -14.58 4.63 -24.92
C SER A 389 -13.88 3.44 -25.56
N ALA A 390 -14.65 2.55 -26.18
CA ALA A 390 -14.16 1.47 -27.03
C ALA A 390 -13.85 1.92 -28.47
N ASP A 391 -14.20 3.16 -28.84
CA ASP A 391 -13.97 3.71 -30.18
C ASP A 391 -12.56 4.33 -30.29
N PRO A 392 -11.65 3.75 -31.11
CA PRO A 392 -10.30 4.27 -31.30
C PRO A 392 -10.25 5.72 -31.80
N GLU A 393 -11.21 6.15 -32.62
CA GLU A 393 -11.21 7.52 -33.17
C GLU A 393 -11.48 8.53 -32.05
N VAL A 394 -12.44 8.23 -31.18
CA VAL A 394 -12.71 9.02 -29.97
C VAL A 394 -11.49 9.03 -29.05
N VAL A 395 -10.86 7.86 -28.81
CA VAL A 395 -9.67 7.77 -27.96
C VAL A 395 -8.54 8.66 -28.49
N ILE A 396 -8.28 8.62 -29.79
CA ILE A 396 -7.23 9.44 -30.43
C ILE A 396 -7.60 10.94 -30.34
N GLU A 397 -8.84 11.31 -30.66
CA GLU A 397 -9.33 12.69 -30.57
C GLU A 397 -9.12 13.26 -29.16
N ARG A 398 -9.48 12.50 -28.12
CA ARG A 398 -9.37 12.92 -26.72
C ARG A 398 -7.92 13.04 -26.24
N LEU A 399 -7.00 12.22 -26.76
CA LEU A 399 -5.60 12.20 -26.34
C LEU A 399 -4.69 13.13 -27.14
N THR A 400 -5.08 13.53 -28.36
CA THR A 400 -4.26 14.39 -29.22
C THR A 400 -3.87 15.71 -28.55
N PRO A 401 -4.78 16.46 -27.89
CA PRO A 401 -4.41 17.70 -27.20
C PRO A 401 -3.31 17.51 -26.13
N PHE A 402 -3.26 16.35 -25.47
CA PHE A 402 -2.22 16.04 -24.49
C PHE A 402 -0.88 15.71 -25.15
N ALA A 403 -0.89 14.99 -26.28
CA ALA A 403 0.31 14.70 -27.05
C ALA A 403 0.96 15.96 -27.65
N GLU A 404 0.16 16.99 -27.91
CA GLU A 404 0.60 18.28 -28.50
C GLU A 404 1.13 19.30 -27.46
N ILE A 405 1.12 18.97 -26.16
CA ILE A 405 1.68 19.83 -25.09
C ILE A 405 3.17 20.14 -25.33
N GLY A 406 3.90 19.23 -25.97
CA GLY A 406 5.31 19.38 -26.29
C GLY A 406 5.76 18.40 -27.36
N ALA A 407 7.06 18.08 -27.39
CA ALA A 407 7.59 17.08 -28.31
C ALA A 407 7.29 15.67 -27.78
N LEU A 408 6.42 14.93 -28.47
CA LEU A 408 6.10 13.54 -28.13
C LEU A 408 7.31 12.63 -28.37
N ALA A 409 7.89 12.13 -27.28
CA ALA A 409 9.07 11.27 -27.30
C ALA A 409 8.71 9.78 -27.29
N ARG A 410 7.62 9.40 -26.61
CA ARG A 410 7.10 8.03 -26.58
C ARG A 410 5.58 8.05 -26.47
N GLN A 411 4.94 7.08 -27.11
CA GLN A 411 3.51 6.83 -26.96
C GLN A 411 3.23 5.33 -26.90
N GLN A 412 2.29 4.97 -26.05
CA GLN A 412 1.62 3.67 -26.05
C GLN A 412 0.15 3.96 -25.79
N VAL A 413 -0.70 3.66 -26.78
CA VAL A 413 -2.16 3.82 -26.68
C VAL A 413 -2.79 2.51 -27.12
N VAL A 414 -3.61 1.93 -26.26
CA VAL A 414 -4.26 0.63 -26.50
C VAL A 414 -5.71 0.68 -26.03
N LEU A 415 -6.59 -0.06 -26.71
CA LEU A 415 -7.84 -0.45 -26.09
C LEU A 415 -7.55 -1.60 -25.12
N ALA A 416 -8.02 -1.48 -23.89
CA ALA A 416 -7.79 -2.45 -22.83
C ALA A 416 -9.05 -2.61 -21.98
N ARG A 417 -9.16 -3.75 -21.28
CA ARG A 417 -10.15 -3.87 -20.20
C ARG A 417 -9.63 -3.11 -18.99
N TYR A 418 -10.53 -2.59 -18.15
CA TYR A 418 -10.11 -1.89 -16.92
C TYR A 418 -9.24 -2.80 -16.03
N ALA A 419 -9.57 -4.08 -15.94
CA ALA A 419 -8.79 -5.07 -15.19
C ALA A 419 -7.34 -5.20 -15.69
N ASP A 420 -7.10 -5.15 -17.00
CA ASP A 420 -5.75 -5.24 -17.56
C ASP A 420 -4.89 -4.03 -17.14
N VAL A 421 -5.49 -2.84 -17.06
CA VAL A 421 -4.81 -1.63 -16.60
C VAL A 421 -4.45 -1.75 -15.11
N MET A 422 -5.36 -2.24 -14.29
CA MET A 422 -5.12 -2.41 -12.85
C MET A 422 -4.11 -3.53 -12.56
N ALA A 423 -4.05 -4.56 -13.41
CA ALA A 423 -3.13 -5.70 -13.31
C ALA A 423 -1.66 -5.33 -13.59
N ILE A 424 -1.36 -4.13 -14.11
CA ILE A 424 0.02 -3.62 -14.24
C ILE A 424 0.72 -3.54 -12.87
N ALA A 425 -0.04 -3.46 -11.78
CA ALA A 425 0.51 -3.45 -10.43
C ALA A 425 1.24 -4.75 -10.08
N ALA A 426 2.46 -4.60 -9.55
CA ALA A 426 3.29 -5.73 -9.14
C ALA A 426 2.64 -6.54 -8.02
N ASP A 427 2.89 -7.86 -8.02
CA ASP A 427 2.55 -8.73 -6.90
C ASP A 427 3.45 -8.45 -5.69
N VAL A 428 2.82 -8.41 -4.52
CA VAL A 428 3.53 -8.45 -3.25
C VAL A 428 3.73 -9.92 -2.91
N GLY A 429 4.95 -10.42 -3.08
CA GLY A 429 5.29 -11.80 -2.76
C GLY A 429 5.11 -12.14 -1.27
N PRO A 430 5.36 -13.40 -0.88
CA PRO A 430 5.17 -13.88 0.50
C PRO A 430 6.02 -13.13 1.54
N GLU A 431 7.08 -12.47 1.10
CA GLU A 431 7.91 -11.61 1.95
C GLU A 431 7.29 -10.26 2.30
N GLY A 432 6.09 -9.96 1.80
CA GLY A 432 5.38 -8.72 2.08
C GLY A 432 6.08 -7.48 1.54
N HIS A 433 5.67 -6.33 2.05
CA HIS A 433 6.33 -5.07 1.73
C HIS A 433 7.65 -4.94 2.49
N ARG A 434 8.63 -4.26 1.90
CA ARG A 434 9.96 -4.08 2.51
C ARG A 434 10.23 -2.65 2.99
N GLY A 435 9.31 -1.71 2.77
CA GLY A 435 9.48 -0.31 3.16
C GLY A 435 10.53 0.40 2.32
N TYR A 436 10.17 0.74 1.08
CA TYR A 436 11.12 1.37 0.15
C TYR A 436 11.02 2.90 0.15
N GLY A 437 12.14 3.57 0.44
CA GLY A 437 12.36 4.99 0.11
C GLY A 437 11.97 6.01 1.18
N GLU A 438 11.00 5.70 2.05
CA GLU A 438 10.55 6.57 3.15
C GLU A 438 10.35 8.06 2.75
N PRO A 439 9.66 8.36 1.64
CA PRO A 439 9.66 9.69 1.06
C PRO A 439 8.94 10.69 1.95
N VAL A 440 9.44 11.93 1.99
CA VAL A 440 8.67 13.05 2.54
C VAL A 440 7.75 13.55 1.43
N THR A 441 6.45 13.51 1.67
CA THR A 441 5.42 13.88 0.70
C THR A 441 4.59 15.04 1.21
N ARG A 442 4.27 15.98 0.33
CA ARG A 442 3.28 17.04 0.57
C ARG A 442 2.14 16.91 -0.43
N SER A 443 0.92 17.14 0.04
CA SER A 443 -0.26 17.09 -0.81
C SER A 443 -1.15 18.31 -0.65
N ALA A 444 -1.79 18.70 -1.73
CA ALA A 444 -2.75 19.79 -1.76
C ALA A 444 -3.80 19.55 -2.86
N TYR A 445 -4.85 20.38 -2.86
CA TYR A 445 -5.66 20.58 -4.04
C TYR A 445 -5.38 21.95 -4.65
N ALA A 446 -5.27 22.00 -5.98
CA ALA A 446 -5.16 23.24 -6.72
C ALA A 446 -6.51 23.51 -7.40
N PRO A 447 -7.21 24.62 -7.09
CA PRO A 447 -8.46 24.97 -7.73
C PRO A 447 -8.33 25.00 -9.25
N ARG A 448 -7.22 25.57 -9.75
CA ARG A 448 -6.81 25.60 -11.16
C ARG A 448 -5.29 25.66 -11.26
N LEU A 449 -4.74 25.28 -12.40
CA LEU A 449 -3.32 25.44 -12.70
C LEU A 449 -3.06 26.78 -13.41
N THR A 450 -2.92 27.85 -12.62
CA THR A 450 -2.68 29.21 -13.14
C THR A 450 -1.23 29.38 -13.64
N PRO A 451 -0.93 30.41 -14.46
CA PRO A 451 0.45 30.70 -14.84
C PRO A 451 1.40 30.89 -13.64
N GLU A 452 0.91 31.50 -12.56
CA GLU A 452 1.68 31.72 -11.33
C GLU A 452 1.99 30.40 -10.63
N LEU A 453 0.98 29.54 -10.40
CA LEU A 453 1.21 28.23 -9.80
C LEU A 453 2.14 27.37 -10.67
N ALA A 454 1.99 27.42 -12.00
CA ALA A 454 2.86 26.69 -12.91
C ALA A 454 4.32 27.17 -12.83
N ALA A 455 4.54 28.48 -12.77
CA ALA A 455 5.86 29.08 -12.60
C ALA A 455 6.49 28.71 -11.25
N ASP A 456 5.74 28.85 -10.14
CA ASP A 456 6.24 28.54 -8.81
C ASP A 456 6.49 27.03 -8.62
N THR A 457 5.67 26.18 -9.25
CA THR A 457 5.90 24.73 -9.30
C THR A 457 7.18 24.38 -10.07
N ALA A 458 7.40 25.02 -11.22
CA ALA A 458 8.63 24.83 -11.98
C ALA A 458 9.87 25.26 -11.18
N ALA A 459 9.78 26.39 -10.46
CA ALA A 459 10.83 26.85 -9.56
C ALA A 459 11.09 25.86 -8.41
N LEU A 460 10.04 25.31 -7.79
CA LEU A 460 10.17 24.25 -6.78
C LEU A 460 10.91 23.03 -7.35
N LEU A 461 10.56 22.57 -8.55
CA LEU A 461 11.17 21.39 -9.16
C LEU A 461 12.63 21.61 -9.54
N ASP A 462 13.01 22.83 -9.94
CA ASP A 462 14.40 23.17 -10.29
C ASP A 462 15.36 23.09 -9.08
N THR A 463 14.85 23.34 -7.86
CA THR A 463 15.63 23.19 -6.61
C THR A 463 16.20 21.77 -6.43
N GLY A 464 15.54 20.76 -7.02
CA GLY A 464 15.86 19.35 -6.82
C GLY A 464 15.38 18.76 -5.49
N LEU A 465 14.62 19.50 -4.68
CA LEU A 465 13.99 18.98 -3.45
C LEU A 465 12.95 17.89 -3.76
N VAL A 466 12.29 18.01 -4.92
CA VAL A 466 11.21 17.12 -5.37
C VAL A 466 11.72 16.22 -6.50
N HIS A 467 11.73 14.91 -6.27
CA HIS A 467 12.10 13.91 -7.28
C HIS A 467 10.88 13.30 -7.99
N PHE A 468 9.69 13.45 -7.40
CA PHE A 468 8.43 13.01 -7.98
C PHE A 468 7.36 14.06 -7.71
N PHE A 469 6.76 14.59 -8.78
CA PHE A 469 5.63 15.51 -8.73
C PHE A 469 4.49 14.95 -9.56
N GLN A 470 3.29 14.89 -8.99
CA GLN A 470 2.10 14.38 -9.66
C GLN A 470 0.95 15.39 -9.62
N LEU A 471 0.28 15.52 -10.76
CA LEU A 471 -1.04 16.14 -10.88
C LEU A 471 -2.05 15.06 -11.25
N ARG A 472 -3.05 14.86 -10.39
CA ARG A 472 -4.24 14.07 -10.72
C ARG A 472 -5.37 14.99 -11.10
N THR A 473 -5.88 14.85 -12.31
CA THR A 473 -7.03 15.62 -12.81
C THR A 473 -8.29 15.17 -12.08
N MET A 474 -9.01 16.14 -11.53
CA MET A 474 -10.25 16.02 -10.77
C MET A 474 -11.43 16.57 -11.61
N GLY A 475 -12.50 17.04 -10.97
CA GLY A 475 -13.70 17.56 -11.65
C GLY A 475 -14.65 16.48 -12.15
N GLY A 476 -15.51 16.84 -13.11
CA GLY A 476 -16.55 15.94 -13.61
C GLY A 476 -17.52 15.51 -12.50
N ALA A 477 -17.85 14.21 -12.45
CA ALA A 477 -18.75 13.64 -11.45
C ALA A 477 -18.29 13.83 -10.00
N ILE A 478 -16.98 14.05 -9.74
CA ILE A 478 -16.47 14.41 -8.41
C ILE A 478 -17.10 15.73 -7.93
N ALA A 479 -17.19 16.72 -8.82
CA ALA A 479 -17.70 18.05 -8.53
C ALA A 479 -19.24 18.12 -8.53
N ASP A 480 -19.92 17.12 -9.12
CA ASP A 480 -21.38 17.00 -9.08
C ASP A 480 -21.89 16.65 -7.66
N VAL A 481 -21.04 16.08 -6.80
CA VAL A 481 -21.36 15.73 -5.41
C VAL A 481 -21.18 16.95 -4.49
N PRO A 482 -22.20 17.34 -3.68
CA PRO A 482 -22.06 18.43 -2.72
C PRO A 482 -20.91 18.22 -1.73
N ALA A 483 -20.19 19.29 -1.40
CA ALA A 483 -19.03 19.25 -0.49
C ALA A 483 -19.36 18.70 0.91
N ASP A 484 -20.61 18.83 1.38
CA ASP A 484 -21.07 18.35 2.68
C ASP A 484 -21.74 16.97 2.64
N ALA A 485 -21.83 16.33 1.46
CA ALA A 485 -22.47 15.02 1.29
C ALA A 485 -21.67 13.85 1.91
N THR A 486 -20.38 14.07 2.14
CA THR A 486 -19.40 13.13 2.73
C THR A 486 -18.39 13.88 3.59
N ALA A 487 -17.54 13.18 4.34
CA ALA A 487 -16.41 13.81 5.03
C ALA A 487 -15.30 14.31 4.08
N PHE A 488 -15.26 13.82 2.85
CA PHE A 488 -14.43 14.41 1.79
C PHE A 488 -15.07 15.69 1.25
N ALA A 489 -14.52 16.85 1.61
CA ALA A 489 -15.11 18.15 1.31
C ALA A 489 -14.60 18.80 0.01
N HIS A 490 -13.38 18.48 -0.41
CA HIS A 490 -12.67 19.17 -1.49
C HIS A 490 -13.07 18.66 -2.90
N ARG A 491 -14.32 18.93 -3.29
CA ARG A 491 -14.98 18.35 -4.48
C ARG A 491 -14.71 19.09 -5.80
N THR A 492 -14.51 20.40 -5.73
CA THR A 492 -14.46 21.29 -6.89
C THR A 492 -13.07 21.65 -7.44
N PRO A 493 -11.93 21.42 -6.75
CA PRO A 493 -10.63 21.70 -7.36
C PRO A 493 -10.38 20.89 -8.64
N ASP A 494 -9.69 21.49 -9.61
CA ASP A 494 -9.34 20.82 -10.88
C ASP A 494 -8.24 19.77 -10.71
N PHE A 495 -7.37 19.90 -9.71
CA PHE A 495 -6.24 18.99 -9.51
C PHE A 495 -6.00 18.63 -8.04
N GLN A 496 -5.64 17.37 -7.82
CA GLN A 496 -4.88 16.96 -6.64
C GLN A 496 -3.39 16.98 -6.98
N VAL A 497 -2.60 17.58 -6.08
CA VAL A 497 -1.16 17.79 -6.24
C VAL A 497 -0.42 16.95 -5.21
N THR A 498 0.65 16.28 -5.65
CA THR A 498 1.57 15.55 -4.77
C THR A 498 3.01 15.90 -5.14
N ALA A 499 3.83 16.26 -4.15
CA ALA A 499 5.27 16.38 -4.29
C ALA A 499 5.95 15.41 -3.32
N MET A 500 6.95 14.66 -3.80
CA MET A 500 7.77 13.76 -2.98
C MET A 500 9.25 14.14 -3.07
N GLY A 501 9.86 14.24 -1.90
CA GLY A 501 11.26 14.53 -1.67
C GLY A 501 11.84 13.65 -0.57
N ALA A 502 13.05 14.00 -0.12
CA ALA A 502 13.72 13.35 1.01
C ALA A 502 14.04 14.33 2.15
N ASP A 503 14.34 15.59 1.83
CA ASP A 503 14.59 16.64 2.82
C ASP A 503 13.27 17.24 3.30
N ARG A 504 12.89 16.91 4.53
CA ARG A 504 11.67 17.42 5.16
C ARG A 504 11.70 18.93 5.32
N THR A 505 12.77 19.47 5.90
CA THR A 505 12.87 20.90 6.25
C THR A 505 12.85 21.76 4.99
N GLY A 506 13.61 21.37 3.97
CA GLY A 506 13.63 22.06 2.68
C GLY A 506 12.27 22.00 1.98
N LEU A 507 11.65 20.81 1.94
CA LEU A 507 10.35 20.65 1.30
C LEU A 507 9.24 21.39 2.04
N ASP A 508 9.24 21.41 3.37
CA ASP A 508 8.29 22.19 4.17
C ASP A 508 8.34 23.67 3.84
N ALA A 509 9.52 24.27 3.90
CA ALA A 509 9.69 25.69 3.63
C ALA A 509 9.26 26.06 2.20
N ALA A 510 9.61 25.23 1.21
CA ALA A 510 9.27 25.48 -0.19
C ALA A 510 7.77 25.24 -0.47
N TRP A 511 7.17 24.24 0.17
CA TRP A 511 5.75 23.93 0.01
C TRP A 511 4.85 24.96 0.69
N ASP A 512 5.22 25.43 1.89
CA ASP A 512 4.46 26.46 2.61
C ASP A 512 4.43 27.78 1.82
N ALA A 513 5.46 28.08 1.02
CA ALA A 513 5.47 29.22 0.11
C ALA A 513 4.44 29.11 -1.04
N LEU A 514 4.05 27.88 -1.42
CA LEU A 514 3.02 27.61 -2.42
C LEU A 514 1.60 27.59 -1.84
N ALA A 515 1.43 27.62 -0.51
CA ALA A 515 0.14 27.52 0.16
C ALA A 515 -0.96 28.46 -0.40
N PRO A 516 -0.68 29.72 -0.83
CA PRO A 516 -1.70 30.59 -1.41
C PRO A 516 -2.38 30.07 -2.69
N HIS A 517 -1.76 29.09 -3.37
CA HIS A 517 -2.32 28.48 -4.58
C HIS A 517 -3.24 27.31 -4.31
N PHE A 518 -3.29 26.84 -3.06
CA PHE A 518 -3.95 25.60 -2.69
C PHE A 518 -5.21 25.82 -1.87
N ASP A 519 -6.16 24.90 -2.01
CA ASP A 519 -7.41 24.86 -1.25
C ASP A 519 -7.59 23.45 -0.67
N GLY A 520 -6.97 23.23 0.48
CA GLY A 520 -7.04 21.97 1.21
C GLY A 520 -6.01 20.92 0.81
N LEU A 521 -6.21 19.71 1.33
CA LEU A 521 -5.20 18.66 1.36
C LEU A 521 -5.81 17.26 1.19
N TYR A 522 -5.14 16.40 0.42
CA TYR A 522 -5.52 14.99 0.32
C TYR A 522 -4.70 14.11 1.27
N LEU A 523 -5.35 13.59 2.32
CA LEU A 523 -4.68 12.89 3.42
C LEU A 523 -3.88 11.65 3.01
N SER A 524 -4.26 10.97 1.91
CA SER A 524 -3.61 9.73 1.47
C SER A 524 -2.18 9.93 0.97
N PHE A 525 -1.79 11.16 0.63
CA PHE A 525 -0.45 11.52 0.14
C PHE A 525 0.31 12.47 1.07
N GLU A 526 -0.10 12.59 2.34
CA GLU A 526 0.51 13.54 3.29
C GLU A 526 1.34 12.86 4.40
N THR A 527 2.56 13.36 4.62
CA THR A 527 3.52 12.87 5.63
C THR A 527 3.96 13.95 6.62
N ASP A 528 3.44 15.17 6.50
CA ASP A 528 3.62 16.26 7.42
C ASP A 528 2.92 15.92 8.75
N PRO A 529 3.65 15.86 9.88
CA PRO A 529 3.10 15.54 11.19
C PRO A 529 2.54 16.77 11.91
N ARG A 530 2.68 17.97 11.33
CA ARG A 530 2.22 19.22 11.94
C ARG A 530 0.69 19.20 12.17
N PRO A 531 0.20 19.42 13.40
CA PRO A 531 -1.24 19.31 13.72
C PRO A 531 -2.13 20.23 12.88
N GLU A 532 -1.63 21.41 12.49
CA GLU A 532 -2.39 22.38 11.69
C GLU A 532 -2.85 21.84 10.33
N ARG A 533 -2.17 20.80 9.79
CA ARG A 533 -2.59 20.14 8.54
C ARG A 533 -3.97 19.48 8.64
N LEU A 534 -4.47 19.26 9.86
CA LEU A 534 -5.83 18.77 10.10
C LEU A 534 -6.88 19.70 9.47
N HIS A 535 -6.66 21.01 9.55
CA HIS A 535 -7.57 22.03 9.04
C HIS A 535 -7.56 22.14 7.52
N ASP A 536 -6.45 21.76 6.87
CA ASP A 536 -6.38 21.69 5.41
C ASP A 536 -7.15 20.48 4.88
N ALA A 537 -7.08 19.34 5.58
CA ALA A 537 -7.81 18.14 5.18
C ALA A 537 -9.33 18.28 5.41
N PHE A 538 -9.72 18.90 6.54
CA PHE A 538 -11.11 19.03 6.93
C PHE A 538 -11.48 20.50 7.18
N PRO A 539 -12.27 21.13 6.28
CA PRO A 539 -12.80 22.47 6.51
C PRO A 539 -13.56 22.57 7.84
N PRO A 540 -13.64 23.75 8.48
CA PRO A 540 -14.16 23.89 9.84
C PRO A 540 -15.53 23.24 10.11
N PRO A 541 -16.55 23.36 9.23
CA PRO A 541 -17.83 22.67 9.44
C PRO A 541 -17.70 21.14 9.41
N THR A 542 -16.88 20.61 8.50
CA THR A 542 -16.60 19.18 8.36
C THR A 542 -15.86 18.65 9.59
N LEU A 543 -14.82 19.36 10.05
CA LEU A 543 -14.06 18.99 11.23
C LEU A 543 -14.93 19.01 12.50
N ALA A 544 -15.76 20.03 12.69
CA ALA A 544 -16.67 20.11 13.83
C ALA A 544 -17.65 18.93 13.87
N ARG A 545 -18.23 18.57 12.72
CA ARG A 545 -19.12 17.41 12.59
C ARG A 545 -18.38 16.09 12.86
N LEU A 546 -17.16 15.94 12.34
CA LEU A 546 -16.34 14.76 12.57
C LEU A 546 -15.98 14.59 14.06
N ARG A 547 -15.63 15.68 14.76
CA ARG A 547 -15.35 15.65 16.21
C ARG A 547 -16.58 15.25 17.03
N GLU A 548 -17.78 15.72 16.67
CA GLU A 548 -19.04 15.27 17.30
C GLU A 548 -19.26 13.76 17.11
N ILE A 549 -19.09 13.28 15.88
CA ILE A 549 -19.24 11.85 15.56
C ILE A 549 -18.17 11.03 16.30
N LYS A 550 -16.91 11.47 16.32
CA LYS A 550 -15.82 10.84 17.03
C LYS A 550 -16.11 10.77 18.54
N ARG A 551 -16.63 11.84 19.17
CA ARG A 551 -17.07 11.80 20.59
C ARG A 551 -18.14 10.75 20.86
N ARG A 552 -19.00 10.45 19.89
CA ARG A 552 -20.04 9.42 20.02
C ARG A 552 -19.50 8.00 19.88
N TYR A 553 -18.63 7.75 18.91
CA TYR A 553 -18.22 6.39 18.52
C TYR A 553 -16.83 5.98 19.02
N ASP A 554 -15.97 6.92 19.35
CA ASP A 554 -14.62 6.71 19.90
C ASP A 554 -14.22 7.87 20.85
N PRO A 555 -14.95 8.07 21.97
CA PRO A 555 -14.70 9.18 22.91
C PRO A 555 -13.31 9.14 23.56
N GLU A 556 -12.72 7.94 23.61
CA GLU A 556 -11.43 7.65 24.21
C GLU A 556 -10.26 7.79 23.21
N ASN A 557 -10.56 8.12 21.96
CA ASN A 557 -9.61 8.24 20.87
C ASN A 557 -8.68 7.02 20.74
N LEU A 558 -9.27 5.82 20.71
CA LEU A 558 -8.54 4.57 20.47
C LEU A 558 -7.90 4.59 19.08
N PHE A 559 -8.64 5.02 18.06
CA PHE A 559 -8.14 5.12 16.69
C PHE A 559 -7.52 6.50 16.45
N ARG A 560 -6.33 6.73 17.03
CA ARG A 560 -5.60 8.00 16.94
C ARG A 560 -4.35 7.97 16.07
N ASP A 561 -3.79 6.79 15.79
CA ASP A 561 -2.57 6.66 14.98
C ASP A 561 -2.88 6.67 13.48
N ASN A 562 -3.59 7.71 13.06
CA ASN A 562 -3.99 7.98 11.68
C ASN A 562 -3.89 9.51 11.43
N PHE A 563 -4.62 10.05 10.45
CA PHE A 563 -4.80 11.50 10.33
C PHE A 563 -5.85 11.93 11.39
N ASN A 564 -5.38 12.02 12.63
CA ASN A 564 -6.19 11.97 13.84
C ASN A 564 -7.19 13.13 13.94
N ILE A 565 -8.42 12.81 14.31
CA ILE A 565 -9.43 13.76 14.71
C ILE A 565 -9.64 13.59 16.21
N ASP A 566 -9.07 14.49 17.01
CA ASP A 566 -9.20 14.41 18.46
C ASP A 566 -10.64 14.77 18.90
N PRO A 567 -11.35 13.89 19.63
CA PRO A 567 -12.70 14.16 20.12
C PRO A 567 -12.76 15.23 21.22
N GLN A 568 -11.64 15.54 21.89
CA GLN A 568 -11.59 16.45 23.05
C GLN A 568 -11.26 17.90 22.69
N GLU A 569 -10.70 18.15 21.51
CA GLU A 569 -10.40 19.51 21.05
C GLU A 569 -11.68 20.29 20.72
N GLY A 570 -11.80 21.49 21.28
CA GLY A 570 -12.96 22.35 21.08
C GLY A 570 -13.02 22.96 19.67
N PRO A 571 -14.11 23.65 19.32
CA PRO A 571 -14.20 24.40 18.06
C PRO A 571 -13.28 25.64 17.97
N HIS A 572 -12.45 25.92 18.99
CA HIS A 572 -11.68 27.17 19.14
C HIS A 572 -10.28 26.99 19.74
N ASP A 573 -9.57 25.91 19.39
CA ASP A 573 -8.12 25.85 19.62
C ASP A 573 -7.35 26.16 18.34
#